data_AF-A0A1J5VKH6-F1
#
_entry.id   AF-A0A1J5VKH6-F1
#
_cell.length_a   1.000
_cell.length_b   1.000
_cell.length_c   1.000
_cell.angle_alpha   90.00
_cell.angle_beta   90.00
_cell.angle_gamma   90.00
#
_symmetry.space_group_name_H-M   'P 1'
#
loop_
_entity.id
_entity.type
_entity.pdbx_description
1 polymer ?
#
loop_
_entity_poly.entity_id
_entity_poly.type
_entity_poly.pdbx_seq_one_letter_code
_entity_poly.pdbx_strand_id
1 'polypeptide(L)'
;MSQPLRRTRNDLIATAVITVLAIVLLAIAFFTAPIRNSHLEPAAEEYENAGRLAVVPSKVEEAFRLPDSSPGVQPVIAAGMIITYHDGTITATTPTGDTAWTYKRPNELCLLGHAWDKVVAAYRDNAGCGDVVTINALTGEYAGTRSAIAPDVITRVQSNDRVGYASSHRVELWRSDMVKTVEYGYNEAPQEPDMQPESCTINSALTRTDLLATTEYCDDGPKLKFQNTTPEDSREPEMYESVDISENAYLVAVSQDAAAIYDPDSHKVRTYDKDGNDLAASEIPPLQGPQKVDQLVDVITVADLPHHMTYHENDSLLLMEPSRLSVTGVFQGALGTGFPAGERLLYASDTGIAVANWDDNKVETIIPVDRGGYTGPVYIDSAGTTIVEKRGEEIVVLNTNLS
;
A
#
# COMPACT_ATOMS: atom_id res chain seq x y z
N MET A 1 29.16 -0.88 -47.17
CA MET A 1 28.52 0.45 -47.06
C MET A 1 28.03 0.85 -48.44
N SER A 2 26.72 0.92 -48.62
CA SER A 2 26.08 1.41 -49.84
C SER A 2 26.51 2.86 -50.13
N GLN A 3 26.76 3.20 -51.38
CA GLN A 3 27.02 4.59 -51.75
C GLN A 3 25.77 5.44 -51.48
N PRO A 4 25.92 6.63 -50.88
CA PRO A 4 24.79 7.53 -50.65
C PRO A 4 24.19 7.98 -51.99
N LEU A 5 22.85 8.04 -52.05
CA LEU A 5 22.08 8.43 -53.24
C LEU A 5 22.43 9.83 -53.75
N ARG A 6 22.97 10.71 -52.88
CA ARG A 6 23.46 12.05 -53.20
C ARG A 6 24.58 12.45 -52.23
N ARG A 7 25.65 13.08 -52.72
CA ARG A 7 26.79 13.53 -51.91
C ARG A 7 27.29 14.91 -52.36
N THR A 8 26.53 15.96 -52.04
CA THR A 8 26.96 17.36 -52.22
C THR A 8 27.64 17.91 -50.95
N ARG A 9 28.33 19.06 -51.05
CA ARG A 9 28.95 19.73 -49.89
C ARG A 9 27.90 20.10 -48.83
N ASN A 10 26.71 20.51 -49.26
CA ASN A 10 25.61 20.85 -48.36
C ASN A 10 25.07 19.60 -47.64
N ASP A 11 25.00 18.46 -48.32
CA ASP A 11 24.59 17.19 -47.71
C ASP A 11 25.59 16.74 -46.62
N LEU A 12 26.89 16.92 -46.86
CA LEU A 12 27.93 16.61 -45.86
C LEU A 12 27.86 17.54 -44.65
N ILE A 13 27.61 18.84 -44.86
CA ILE A 13 27.43 19.81 -43.76
C ILE A 13 26.18 19.45 -42.95
N ALA A 14 25.04 19.21 -43.61
CA ALA A 14 23.80 18.83 -42.95
C ALA A 14 23.96 17.54 -42.15
N THR A 15 24.60 16.52 -42.73
CA THR A 15 24.88 15.25 -42.04
C THR A 15 25.76 15.47 -40.81
N ALA A 16 26.82 16.28 -40.93
CA ALA A 16 27.69 16.60 -39.80
C ALA A 16 26.94 17.33 -38.69
N VAL A 17 26.10 18.32 -39.03
CA VAL A 17 25.27 19.05 -38.07
C VAL A 17 24.30 18.12 -37.36
N ILE A 18 23.55 17.29 -38.10
CA ILE A 18 22.61 16.31 -37.52
C ILE A 18 23.35 15.33 -36.61
N THR A 19 24.53 14.84 -37.03
CA THR A 19 25.35 13.93 -36.23
C THR A 19 25.78 14.58 -34.92
N VAL A 20 26.27 15.82 -34.98
CA VAL A 20 26.66 16.58 -33.78
C VAL A 20 25.45 16.80 -32.87
N LEU A 21 24.30 17.21 -33.42
CA LEU A 21 23.07 17.40 -32.66
C LEU A 21 22.61 16.09 -32.00
N ALA A 22 22.64 14.98 -32.71
CA ALA A 22 22.30 13.66 -32.16
C ALA A 22 23.24 13.26 -31.03
N ILE A 23 24.56 13.46 -31.19
CA ILE A 23 25.55 13.20 -30.13
C ILE A 23 25.28 14.09 -28.91
N VAL A 24 24.98 15.38 -29.11
CA VAL A 24 24.67 16.32 -28.02
C VAL A 24 23.39 15.90 -27.29
N LEU A 25 22.32 15.56 -28.01
CA LEU A 25 21.07 15.10 -27.42
C LEU A 25 21.25 13.79 -26.64
N LEU A 26 22.01 12.83 -27.19
CA LEU A 26 22.37 11.59 -26.50
C LEU A 26 23.20 11.86 -25.24
N ALA A 27 24.16 12.77 -25.30
CA ALA A 27 24.96 13.15 -24.15
C ALA A 27 24.10 13.80 -23.06
N ILE A 28 23.22 14.73 -23.42
CA ILE A 28 22.26 15.36 -22.50
C ILE A 28 21.41 14.26 -21.84
N ALA A 29 20.73 13.43 -22.64
CA ALA A 29 19.88 12.35 -22.12
C ALA A 29 20.65 11.38 -21.20
N PHE A 30 21.90 11.04 -21.56
CA PHE A 30 22.76 10.19 -20.73
C PHE A 30 23.12 10.84 -19.40
N PHE A 31 23.55 12.11 -19.40
CA PHE A 31 23.98 12.80 -18.19
C PHE A 31 22.82 13.24 -17.29
N THR A 32 21.63 13.49 -17.86
CA THR A 32 20.44 13.87 -17.10
C THR A 32 19.54 12.68 -16.75
N ALA A 33 19.93 11.45 -17.11
CA ALA A 33 19.13 10.26 -16.82
C ALA A 33 18.91 10.11 -15.30
N PRO A 34 17.64 10.00 -14.82
CA PRO A 34 17.33 9.92 -13.39
C PRO A 34 18.05 8.82 -12.62
N ILE A 35 18.33 7.69 -13.29
CA ILE A 35 19.08 6.57 -12.72
C ILE A 35 20.47 6.97 -12.21
N ARG A 36 21.07 8.03 -12.76
CA ARG A 36 22.39 8.52 -12.32
C ARG A 36 22.34 9.28 -10.99
N ASN A 37 21.16 9.71 -10.57
CA ASN A 37 20.91 10.34 -9.28
C ASN A 37 20.26 9.36 -8.29
N SER A 38 20.10 8.10 -8.68
CA SER A 38 19.60 7.03 -7.82
C SER A 38 20.78 6.16 -7.43
N HIS A 39 20.93 5.87 -6.14
CA HIS A 39 22.03 5.07 -5.62
C HIS A 39 21.46 3.91 -4.83
N LEU A 40 21.71 2.70 -5.32
CA LEU A 40 21.35 1.45 -4.66
C LEU A 40 22.63 0.81 -4.14
N GLU A 41 22.69 0.58 -2.84
CA GLU A 41 23.73 -0.20 -2.18
C GLU A 41 23.09 -1.53 -1.77
N PRO A 42 23.18 -2.57 -2.61
CA PRO A 42 22.56 -3.86 -2.35
C PRO A 42 23.28 -4.59 -1.19
N ALA A 43 22.63 -5.62 -0.67
CA ALA A 43 23.22 -6.49 0.31
C ALA A 43 24.45 -7.23 -0.26
N ALA A 44 25.41 -7.53 0.60
CA ALA A 44 26.59 -8.30 0.20
C ALA A 44 26.24 -9.75 -0.17
N GLU A 45 25.25 -10.32 0.50
CA GLU A 45 24.71 -11.66 0.32
C GLU A 45 23.19 -11.61 0.53
N GLU A 46 22.47 -12.60 -0.01
CA GLU A 46 21.02 -12.73 0.20
C GLU A 46 20.72 -13.07 1.67
N TYR A 47 19.82 -12.31 2.28
CA TYR A 47 19.33 -12.60 3.63
C TYR A 47 18.27 -13.70 3.62
N GLU A 48 18.17 -14.44 4.71
CA GLU A 48 17.06 -15.36 4.93
C GLU A 48 15.79 -14.59 5.30
N ASN A 49 14.63 -15.06 4.83
CA ASN A 49 13.35 -14.50 5.23
C ASN A 49 13.11 -14.82 6.72
N ALA A 50 13.20 -13.79 7.57
CA ALA A 50 13.02 -13.95 9.01
C ALA A 50 11.58 -14.35 9.39
N GLY A 51 10.63 -14.17 8.47
CA GLY A 51 9.22 -14.46 8.68
C GLY A 51 8.59 -13.48 9.67
N ARG A 52 7.53 -13.97 10.33
CA ARG A 52 6.73 -13.24 11.32
C ARG A 52 6.79 -13.91 12.68
N LEU A 53 6.44 -13.16 13.72
CA LEU A 53 6.41 -13.66 15.08
C LEU A 53 5.40 -14.80 15.21
N ALA A 54 5.88 -16.00 15.55
CA ALA A 54 5.03 -17.20 15.60
C ALA A 54 4.32 -17.42 16.94
N VAL A 55 4.85 -16.85 18.03
CA VAL A 55 4.39 -17.11 19.41
C VAL A 55 4.24 -15.78 20.13
N VAL A 56 3.16 -15.65 20.92
CA VAL A 56 2.93 -14.50 21.79
C VAL A 56 4.05 -14.41 22.83
N PRO A 57 4.75 -13.28 22.93
CA PRO A 57 5.83 -13.14 23.87
C PRO A 57 5.31 -12.84 25.28
N SER A 58 6.06 -13.26 26.31
CA SER A 58 5.70 -12.98 27.70
C SER A 58 6.06 -11.55 28.12
N LYS A 59 7.09 -10.99 27.49
CA LYS A 59 7.62 -9.65 27.72
C LYS A 59 8.27 -9.13 26.45
N VAL A 60 8.26 -7.80 26.30
CA VAL A 60 9.02 -7.09 25.28
C VAL A 60 9.92 -6.03 25.92
N GLU A 61 11.03 -5.73 25.26
CA GLU A 61 11.94 -4.65 25.64
C GLU A 61 12.39 -3.91 24.38
N GLU A 62 12.49 -2.58 24.47
CA GLU A 62 13.00 -1.78 23.36
C GLU A 62 14.44 -2.17 23.03
N ALA A 63 14.69 -2.45 21.75
CA ALA A 63 16.00 -2.84 21.23
C ALA A 63 16.70 -1.64 20.60
N PHE A 64 16.06 -1.03 19.60
CA PHE A 64 16.59 0.11 18.86
C PHE A 64 15.47 0.89 18.18
N ARG A 65 15.82 2.06 17.64
CA ARG A 65 14.92 2.98 16.93
C ARG A 65 15.50 3.32 15.57
N LEU A 66 14.62 3.54 14.60
CA LEU A 66 14.97 4.00 13.25
C LEU A 66 14.09 5.21 12.89
N PRO A 67 14.62 6.25 12.24
CA PRO A 67 13.80 7.31 11.68
C PRO A 67 13.00 6.78 10.48
N ASP A 68 11.75 7.21 10.35
CA ASP A 68 10.87 6.83 9.25
C ASP A 68 9.84 7.91 8.93
N SER A 69 10.15 8.76 7.95
CA SER A 69 9.24 9.73 7.35
C SER A 69 8.49 9.14 6.13
N SER A 70 8.36 7.81 6.02
CA SER A 70 7.63 7.19 4.91
C SER A 70 6.13 7.56 4.94
N PRO A 71 5.49 7.77 3.78
CA PRO A 71 4.04 7.94 3.69
C PRO A 71 3.29 6.72 4.25
N GLY A 72 2.24 6.99 5.03
CA GLY A 72 1.40 5.97 5.66
C GLY A 72 1.72 5.73 7.13
N VAL A 73 0.77 5.09 7.83
CA VAL A 73 0.80 4.96 9.30
C VAL A 73 1.25 3.60 9.79
N GLN A 74 1.18 2.57 8.94
CA GLN A 74 1.63 1.21 9.26
C GLN A 74 3.14 1.04 9.02
N PRO A 75 3.86 0.27 9.86
CA PRO A 75 5.22 -0.14 9.53
C PRO A 75 5.24 -0.97 8.24
N VAL A 76 6.31 -0.84 7.45
CA VAL A 76 6.48 -1.62 6.21
C VAL A 76 7.46 -2.76 6.50
N ILE A 77 6.96 -3.98 6.57
CA ILE A 77 7.77 -5.19 6.72
C ILE A 77 7.73 -6.00 5.43
N ALA A 78 8.88 -6.24 4.81
CA ALA A 78 8.98 -7.02 3.58
C ALA A 78 9.93 -8.20 3.79
N ALA A 79 9.45 -9.44 3.64
CA ALA A 79 10.23 -10.66 3.87
C ALA A 79 10.95 -10.69 5.24
N GLY A 80 10.32 -10.13 6.28
CA GLY A 80 10.91 -10.03 7.62
C GLY A 80 11.95 -8.91 7.79
N MET A 81 12.14 -8.05 6.78
CA MET A 81 12.98 -6.86 6.84
C MET A 81 12.16 -5.63 7.22
N ILE A 82 12.74 -4.78 8.07
CA ILE A 82 12.14 -3.52 8.51
C ILE A 82 12.51 -2.44 7.49
N ILE A 83 11.53 -1.91 6.78
CA ILE A 83 11.74 -0.94 5.71
C ILE A 83 11.36 0.45 6.21
N THR A 84 12.32 1.37 6.21
CA THR A 84 12.10 2.78 6.57
C THR A 84 12.48 3.71 5.43
N TYR A 85 11.95 4.92 5.46
CA TYR A 85 12.38 6.00 4.58
C TYR A 85 12.72 7.25 5.38
N HIS A 86 13.90 7.81 5.15
CA HIS A 86 14.30 9.08 5.76
C HIS A 86 15.31 9.80 4.86
N ASP A 87 15.22 11.13 4.75
CA ASP A 87 16.14 11.97 3.95
C ASP A 87 16.39 11.45 2.52
N GLY A 88 15.32 11.06 1.81
CA GLY A 88 15.42 10.56 0.44
C GLY A 88 15.97 9.14 0.31
N THR A 89 16.11 8.40 1.41
CA THR A 89 16.74 7.07 1.44
C THR A 89 15.79 6.04 2.02
N ILE A 90 15.47 5.02 1.23
CA ILE A 90 14.85 3.79 1.72
C ILE A 90 15.96 2.91 2.31
N THR A 91 15.74 2.38 3.51
CA THR A 91 16.68 1.48 4.19
C THR A 91 15.96 0.21 4.59
N ALA A 92 16.56 -0.95 4.26
CA ALA A 92 16.14 -2.22 4.84
C ALA A 92 17.05 -2.56 6.02
N THR A 93 16.43 -2.81 7.17
CA THR A 93 17.12 -3.15 8.41
C THR A 93 16.68 -4.54 8.86
N THR A 94 17.64 -5.37 9.29
CA THR A 94 17.34 -6.70 9.84
C THR A 94 16.63 -6.56 11.19
N PRO A 95 15.96 -7.63 11.68
CA PRO A 95 15.41 -7.64 13.03
C PRO A 95 16.46 -7.40 14.14
N THR A 96 17.74 -7.65 13.88
CA THR A 96 18.86 -7.41 14.81
C THR A 96 19.39 -5.97 14.78
N GLY A 97 18.95 -5.15 13.83
CA GLY A 97 19.33 -3.74 13.71
C GLY A 97 20.43 -3.44 12.69
N ASP A 98 20.86 -4.44 11.91
CA ASP A 98 21.87 -4.26 10.87
C ASP A 98 21.25 -3.71 9.59
N THR A 99 21.89 -2.71 8.97
CA THR A 99 21.49 -2.25 7.64
C THR A 99 21.85 -3.30 6.60
N ALA A 100 20.85 -3.85 5.92
CA ALA A 100 21.05 -4.82 4.85
C ALA A 100 21.37 -4.15 3.51
N TRP A 101 20.58 -3.13 3.14
CA TRP A 101 20.76 -2.37 1.90
C TRP A 101 20.11 -0.99 2.00
N THR A 102 20.51 -0.08 1.12
CA THR A 102 19.91 1.26 1.00
C THR A 102 19.61 1.63 -0.43
N TYR A 103 18.55 2.40 -0.64
CA TYR A 103 18.20 2.99 -1.92
C TYR A 103 17.91 4.48 -1.75
N LYS A 104 18.77 5.33 -2.32
CA LYS A 104 18.66 6.78 -2.25
C LYS A 104 18.21 7.36 -3.58
N ARG A 105 17.21 8.25 -3.51
CA ARG A 105 16.69 9.00 -4.65
C ARG A 105 16.30 10.43 -4.22
N PRO A 106 16.56 11.47 -5.04
CA PRO A 106 16.25 12.85 -4.69
C PRO A 106 14.76 13.22 -4.83
N ASN A 107 13.98 12.40 -5.54
CA ASN A 107 12.56 12.63 -5.76
C ASN A 107 11.77 12.42 -4.45
N GLU A 108 10.66 13.15 -4.28
CA GLU A 108 9.72 12.95 -3.18
C GLU A 108 9.10 11.55 -3.27
N LEU A 109 9.08 10.82 -2.16
CA LEU A 109 8.41 9.53 -2.04
C LEU A 109 6.91 9.76 -1.78
N CYS A 110 6.06 9.31 -2.69
CA CYS A 110 4.60 9.43 -2.55
C CYS A 110 3.98 8.22 -1.86
N LEU A 111 4.54 7.03 -2.06
CA LEU A 111 4.03 5.77 -1.56
C LEU A 111 5.18 4.84 -1.23
N LEU A 112 5.11 4.22 -0.06
CA LEU A 112 5.95 3.07 0.29
C LEU A 112 5.04 1.90 0.64
N GLY A 113 5.30 0.73 0.11
CA GLY A 113 4.54 -0.49 0.37
C GLY A 113 5.40 -1.72 0.13
N HIS A 114 4.76 -2.89 0.18
CA HIS A 114 5.43 -4.14 -0.09
C HIS A 114 4.46 -5.17 -0.67
N ALA A 115 4.98 -6.09 -1.48
CA ALA A 115 4.31 -7.32 -1.88
C ALA A 115 5.34 -8.26 -2.52
N TRP A 116 5.06 -9.56 -2.55
CA TRP A 116 5.90 -10.56 -3.23
C TRP A 116 7.39 -10.52 -2.79
N ASP A 117 7.63 -10.32 -1.49
CA ASP A 117 8.96 -10.15 -0.91
C ASP A 117 9.77 -8.98 -1.51
N LYS A 118 9.07 -7.97 -2.04
CA LYS A 118 9.65 -6.76 -2.62
C LYS A 118 9.13 -5.53 -1.90
N VAL A 119 10.00 -4.54 -1.77
CA VAL A 119 9.64 -3.17 -1.43
C VAL A 119 9.13 -2.49 -2.70
N VAL A 120 7.99 -1.81 -2.62
CA VAL A 120 7.39 -1.05 -3.72
C VAL A 120 7.38 0.42 -3.32
N ALA A 121 8.02 1.27 -4.12
CA ALA A 121 8.13 2.69 -3.85
C ALA A 121 7.72 3.50 -5.08
N ALA A 122 6.71 4.37 -4.93
CA ALA A 122 6.31 5.32 -5.96
C ALA A 122 6.82 6.72 -5.62
N TYR A 123 7.49 7.35 -6.57
CA TYR A 123 8.09 8.66 -6.45
C TYR A 123 7.37 9.67 -7.33
N ARG A 124 7.43 10.93 -6.93
CA ARG A 124 6.99 12.06 -7.74
C ARG A 124 7.98 12.33 -8.87
N ASP A 125 7.49 12.37 -10.10
CA ASP A 125 8.21 12.91 -11.26
C ASP A 125 7.43 14.10 -11.85
N ASN A 126 7.74 14.46 -13.11
CA ASN A 126 7.07 15.56 -13.80
C ASN A 126 5.63 15.25 -14.26
N ALA A 127 5.19 14.00 -14.11
CA ALA A 127 3.88 13.48 -14.48
C ALA A 127 3.13 12.91 -13.25
N GLY A 128 3.51 13.33 -12.04
CA GLY A 128 2.85 12.97 -10.78
C GLY A 128 3.52 11.81 -10.04
N CYS A 129 2.77 11.12 -9.17
CA CYS A 129 3.28 10.04 -8.32
C CYS A 129 3.30 8.66 -9.02
N GLY A 130 3.80 8.60 -10.25
CA GLY A 130 3.68 7.43 -11.12
C GLY A 130 4.97 6.67 -11.41
N ASP A 131 6.11 7.17 -10.92
CA ASP A 131 7.42 6.56 -11.15
C ASP A 131 7.78 5.57 -10.04
N VAL A 132 7.60 4.29 -10.33
CA VAL A 132 7.62 3.20 -9.36
C VAL A 132 8.86 2.35 -9.56
N VAL A 133 9.52 2.03 -8.45
CA VAL A 133 10.59 1.05 -8.37
C VAL A 133 10.19 -0.07 -7.42
N THR A 134 10.59 -1.28 -7.76
CA THR A 134 10.54 -2.44 -6.86
C THR A 134 11.93 -2.97 -6.60
N ILE A 135 12.20 -3.29 -5.34
CA ILE A 135 13.49 -3.76 -4.85
C ILE A 135 13.24 -5.05 -4.09
N ASN A 136 14.00 -6.11 -4.38
CA ASN A 136 13.92 -7.36 -3.62
C ASN A 136 14.34 -7.08 -2.17
N ALA A 137 13.50 -7.45 -1.21
CA ALA A 137 13.71 -7.11 0.20
C ALA A 137 14.94 -7.80 0.82
N LEU A 138 15.29 -9.00 0.35
CA LEU A 138 16.38 -9.80 0.91
C LEU A 138 17.73 -9.55 0.26
N THR A 139 17.77 -9.03 -0.98
CA THR A 139 19.03 -8.76 -1.69
C THR A 139 19.31 -7.28 -1.90
N GLY A 140 18.28 -6.44 -1.88
CA GLY A 140 18.42 -5.04 -2.27
C GLY A 140 18.67 -4.87 -3.77
N GLU A 141 18.34 -5.85 -4.62
CA GLU A 141 18.46 -5.72 -6.07
C GLU A 141 17.19 -5.15 -6.72
N TYR A 142 17.35 -4.43 -7.82
CA TYR A 142 16.21 -3.98 -8.63
C TYR A 142 15.42 -5.16 -9.16
N ALA A 143 14.11 -5.17 -8.90
CA ALA A 143 13.20 -6.22 -9.34
C ALA A 143 12.29 -5.79 -10.51
N GLY A 144 12.02 -4.50 -10.65
CA GLY A 144 11.12 -3.98 -11.68
C GLY A 144 10.93 -2.47 -11.52
N THR A 145 10.65 -1.79 -12.64
CA THR A 145 10.43 -0.36 -12.68
C THR A 145 9.30 -0.05 -13.66
N ARG A 146 8.55 1.00 -13.38
CA ARG A 146 7.58 1.56 -14.33
C ARG A 146 7.43 3.05 -14.10
N SER A 147 7.07 3.79 -15.15
CA SER A 147 6.68 5.19 -15.04
C SER A 147 5.45 5.40 -15.91
N ALA A 148 4.48 6.14 -15.38
CA ALA A 148 3.29 6.56 -16.10
C ALA A 148 2.79 7.89 -15.52
N ILE A 149 1.92 8.55 -16.28
CA ILE A 149 1.13 9.67 -15.79
C ILE A 149 0.30 9.20 -14.60
N ALA A 150 0.37 9.93 -13.49
CA ALA A 150 -0.33 9.63 -12.26
C ALA A 150 -0.83 10.90 -11.56
N PRO A 151 -1.80 10.79 -10.65
CA PRO A 151 -2.19 11.90 -9.78
C PRO A 151 -1.02 12.38 -8.91
N ASP A 152 -1.05 13.66 -8.52
CA ASP A 152 -0.07 14.24 -7.62
C ASP A 152 -0.24 13.80 -6.16
N VAL A 153 -1.47 13.45 -5.78
CA VAL A 153 -1.79 13.06 -4.42
C VAL A 153 -2.50 11.72 -4.49
N ILE A 154 -1.93 10.73 -3.79
CA ILE A 154 -2.36 9.33 -3.84
C ILE A 154 -2.38 8.71 -2.45
N THR A 155 -3.19 7.68 -2.26
CA THR A 155 -3.13 6.74 -1.14
C THR A 155 -2.79 5.34 -1.63
N ARG A 156 -2.21 4.51 -0.76
CA ARG A 156 -1.76 3.16 -1.09
C ARG A 156 -2.94 2.20 -1.15
N VAL A 157 -2.98 1.38 -2.21
CA VAL A 157 -3.83 0.20 -2.29
C VAL A 157 -2.91 -1.02 -2.34
N GLN A 158 -3.08 -1.97 -1.43
CA GLN A 158 -2.18 -3.12 -1.30
C GLN A 158 -2.92 -4.38 -0.85
N SER A 159 -2.50 -5.50 -1.42
CA SER A 159 -2.81 -6.87 -1.02
C SER A 159 -1.60 -7.76 -1.28
N ASN A 160 -1.73 -9.06 -1.02
CA ASN A 160 -0.69 -10.03 -1.37
C ASN A 160 -0.48 -10.19 -2.89
N ASP A 161 -1.48 -9.86 -3.71
CA ASP A 161 -1.50 -10.15 -5.17
C ASP A 161 -1.39 -8.90 -6.04
N ARG A 162 -1.63 -7.72 -5.45
CA ARG A 162 -1.68 -6.43 -6.13
C ARG A 162 -1.15 -5.32 -5.23
N VAL A 163 -0.37 -4.42 -5.81
CA VAL A 163 0.01 -3.13 -5.20
C VAL A 163 -0.33 -2.03 -6.17
N GLY A 164 -0.70 -0.88 -5.66
CA GLY A 164 -1.13 0.23 -6.48
C GLY A 164 -1.42 1.46 -5.66
N TYR A 165 -2.13 2.38 -6.30
CA TYR A 165 -2.61 3.59 -5.66
C TYR A 165 -4.06 3.88 -6.00
N ALA A 166 -4.67 4.72 -5.17
CA ALA A 166 -5.92 5.39 -5.45
C ALA A 166 -5.80 6.90 -5.24
N SER A 167 -6.56 7.65 -6.01
CA SER A 167 -6.82 9.08 -5.84
C SER A 167 -8.30 9.34 -6.08
N SER A 168 -8.73 10.61 -5.96
CA SER A 168 -10.11 11.03 -6.20
C SER A 168 -10.59 10.77 -7.63
N HIS A 169 -9.66 10.56 -8.57
CA HIS A 169 -9.96 10.43 -9.98
C HIS A 169 -9.35 9.18 -10.61
N ARG A 170 -8.49 8.42 -9.93
CA ARG A 170 -7.82 7.26 -10.54
C ARG A 170 -7.44 6.19 -9.54
N VAL A 171 -7.74 4.93 -9.87
CA VAL A 171 -7.13 3.75 -9.26
C VAL A 171 -6.20 3.10 -10.27
N GLU A 172 -5.02 2.70 -9.82
CA GLU A 172 -4.12 1.92 -10.64
C GLU A 172 -3.51 0.76 -9.86
N LEU A 173 -3.59 -0.46 -10.39
CA LEU A 173 -3.04 -1.66 -9.78
C LEU A 173 -1.96 -2.31 -10.65
N TRP A 174 -1.00 -2.92 -9.99
CA TRP A 174 0.14 -3.60 -10.59
C TRP A 174 0.28 -5.02 -10.05
N ARG A 175 0.80 -5.90 -10.91
CA ARG A 175 1.21 -7.25 -10.51
C ARG A 175 2.71 -7.30 -10.19
N SER A 176 3.21 -8.50 -9.84
CA SER A 176 4.56 -8.74 -9.33
C SER A 176 5.73 -8.33 -10.22
N ASP A 177 5.50 -8.10 -11.52
CA ASP A 177 6.50 -7.65 -12.50
C ASP A 177 6.30 -6.18 -12.94
N MET A 178 5.49 -5.41 -12.20
CA MET A 178 5.15 -4.02 -12.46
C MET A 178 4.36 -3.76 -13.74
N VAL A 179 3.79 -4.81 -14.35
CA VAL A 179 2.76 -4.62 -15.38
C VAL A 179 1.50 -4.08 -14.72
N LYS A 180 0.97 -2.99 -15.31
CA LYS A 180 -0.33 -2.42 -14.98
C LYS A 180 -1.43 -3.42 -15.32
N THR A 181 -2.25 -3.78 -14.34
CA THR A 181 -3.39 -4.66 -14.55
C THR A 181 -4.72 -3.92 -14.48
N VAL A 182 -4.78 -2.80 -13.75
CA VAL A 182 -5.95 -1.91 -13.72
C VAL A 182 -5.50 -0.48 -13.93
N GLU A 183 -6.17 0.25 -14.80
CA GLU A 183 -6.22 1.71 -14.92
C GLU A 183 -7.69 2.11 -14.92
N TYR A 184 -8.19 2.64 -13.81
CA TYR A 184 -9.61 2.94 -13.63
C TYR A 184 -9.82 4.41 -13.25
N GLY A 185 -10.75 5.08 -13.94
CA GLY A 185 -11.11 6.48 -13.72
C GLY A 185 -10.57 7.41 -14.81
N TYR A 186 -10.17 8.62 -14.43
CA TYR A 186 -9.66 9.65 -15.32
C TYR A 186 -8.39 9.21 -16.06
N ASN A 187 -8.46 9.25 -17.39
CA ASN A 187 -7.35 9.05 -18.31
C ASN A 187 -7.01 10.38 -19.01
N GLU A 188 -5.80 10.89 -18.81
CA GLU A 188 -5.37 12.17 -19.39
C GLU A 188 -5.29 12.13 -20.94
N ALA A 189 -4.93 10.97 -21.51
CA ALA A 189 -4.70 10.81 -22.94
C ALA A 189 -5.36 9.53 -23.46
N PRO A 190 -6.70 9.48 -23.54
CA PRO A 190 -7.41 8.30 -24.04
C PRO A 190 -6.98 8.02 -25.49
N GLN A 191 -6.43 6.82 -25.70
CA GLN A 191 -6.00 6.38 -27.04
C GLN A 191 -7.20 6.00 -27.91
N GLU A 192 -8.22 5.45 -27.27
CA GLU A 192 -9.45 4.97 -27.87
C GLU A 192 -10.63 5.54 -27.05
N PRO A 193 -11.73 5.97 -27.70
CA PRO A 193 -12.92 6.42 -27.00
C PRO A 193 -13.62 5.24 -26.31
N ASP A 194 -14.44 5.54 -25.31
CA ASP A 194 -15.38 4.59 -24.69
C ASP A 194 -14.75 3.33 -24.06
N MET A 195 -13.46 3.39 -23.70
CA MET A 195 -12.75 2.29 -23.03
C MET A 195 -13.19 2.09 -21.57
N GLN A 196 -13.80 3.10 -20.94
CA GLN A 196 -14.18 3.05 -19.52
C GLN A 196 -15.58 3.61 -19.31
N PRO A 197 -16.28 3.19 -18.24
CA PRO A 197 -17.52 3.85 -17.84
C PRO A 197 -17.29 5.30 -17.45
N GLU A 198 -18.37 6.08 -17.36
CA GLU A 198 -18.33 7.48 -16.93
C GLU A 198 -17.59 7.66 -15.60
N SER A 199 -16.79 8.73 -15.52
CA SER A 199 -15.91 8.98 -14.38
C SER A 199 -16.69 9.49 -13.18
N CYS A 200 -16.68 8.73 -12.09
CA CYS A 200 -17.12 9.19 -10.77
C CYS A 200 -15.92 9.66 -9.92
N THR A 201 -16.19 10.34 -8.81
CA THR A 201 -15.14 10.66 -7.83
C THR A 201 -14.91 9.45 -6.94
N ILE A 202 -13.74 8.83 -7.04
CA ILE A 202 -13.34 7.70 -6.19
C ILE A 202 -13.05 8.22 -4.78
N ASN A 203 -13.68 7.65 -3.77
CA ASN A 203 -13.49 8.07 -2.38
C ASN A 203 -12.80 7.00 -1.53
N SER A 204 -12.87 5.72 -1.88
CA SER A 204 -11.97 4.70 -1.30
C SER A 204 -11.75 3.52 -2.24
N ALA A 205 -10.66 2.79 -2.04
CA ALA A 205 -10.34 1.60 -2.84
C ALA A 205 -9.63 0.53 -2.00
N LEU A 206 -10.05 -0.72 -2.15
CA LEU A 206 -9.38 -1.89 -1.58
C LEU A 206 -9.30 -3.00 -2.63
N THR A 207 -8.28 -3.84 -2.55
CA THR A 207 -8.13 -4.98 -3.47
C THR A 207 -7.73 -6.23 -2.71
N ARG A 208 -8.11 -7.39 -3.26
CA ARG A 208 -7.65 -8.71 -2.81
C ARG A 208 -7.80 -9.69 -3.95
N THR A 209 -6.76 -10.49 -4.21
CA THR A 209 -6.74 -11.47 -5.29
C THR A 209 -7.17 -10.84 -6.62
N ASP A 210 -8.29 -11.28 -7.18
CA ASP A 210 -8.83 -10.82 -8.45
C ASP A 210 -9.95 -9.78 -8.30
N LEU A 211 -10.22 -9.30 -7.09
CA LEU A 211 -11.26 -8.29 -6.82
C LEU A 211 -10.66 -6.93 -6.45
N LEU A 212 -11.12 -5.90 -7.16
CA LEU A 212 -11.00 -4.49 -6.77
C LEU A 212 -12.39 -4.00 -6.40
N ALA A 213 -12.50 -3.39 -5.21
CA ALA A 213 -13.69 -2.70 -4.76
C ALA A 213 -13.37 -1.21 -4.62
N THR A 214 -14.27 -0.36 -5.13
CA THR A 214 -14.20 1.09 -5.00
C THR A 214 -15.51 1.62 -4.46
N THR A 215 -15.44 2.59 -3.55
CA THR A 215 -16.59 3.46 -3.28
C THR A 215 -16.39 4.76 -4.04
N GLU A 216 -17.50 5.28 -4.58
CA GLU A 216 -17.48 6.40 -5.53
C GLU A 216 -18.68 7.32 -5.32
N TYR A 217 -18.49 8.62 -5.55
CA TYR A 217 -19.57 9.59 -5.69
C TYR A 217 -19.82 9.86 -7.17
N CYS A 218 -20.98 9.41 -7.65
CA CYS A 218 -21.46 9.62 -9.02
C CYS A 218 -22.62 10.62 -9.04
N ASP A 219 -22.95 11.15 -10.22
CA ASP A 219 -24.07 12.10 -10.40
C ASP A 219 -25.44 11.52 -10.00
N ASP A 220 -25.60 10.20 -10.13
CA ASP A 220 -26.81 9.46 -9.77
C ASP A 220 -26.80 8.90 -8.33
N GLY A 221 -25.73 9.15 -7.57
CA GLY A 221 -25.60 8.79 -6.17
C GLY A 221 -24.29 8.08 -5.81
N PRO A 222 -24.06 7.79 -4.52
CA PRO A 222 -22.93 7.00 -4.05
C PRO A 222 -23.03 5.55 -4.50
N LYS A 223 -21.91 4.98 -4.97
CA LYS A 223 -21.83 3.60 -5.46
C LYS A 223 -20.71 2.82 -4.78
N LEU A 224 -20.93 1.53 -4.58
CA LEU A 224 -19.90 0.51 -4.38
C LEU A 224 -19.76 -0.26 -5.70
N LYS A 225 -18.58 -0.22 -6.32
CA LYS A 225 -18.30 -0.92 -7.58
C LYS A 225 -17.31 -2.05 -7.40
N PHE A 226 -17.54 -3.14 -8.11
CA PHE A 226 -16.72 -4.34 -8.12
C PHE A 226 -16.11 -4.56 -9.49
N GLN A 227 -14.81 -4.82 -9.54
CA GLN A 227 -14.04 -4.92 -10.78
C GLN A 227 -13.04 -6.08 -10.71
N ASN A 228 -12.79 -6.72 -11.84
CA ASN A 228 -11.70 -7.69 -11.99
C ASN A 228 -10.35 -6.96 -11.91
N THR A 229 -9.36 -7.50 -11.20
CA THR A 229 -8.00 -6.93 -11.18
C THR A 229 -7.14 -7.37 -12.36
N THR A 230 -7.66 -8.26 -13.22
CA THR A 230 -6.99 -8.81 -14.41
C THR A 230 -7.93 -8.84 -15.62
N PRO A 231 -8.44 -7.68 -16.07
CA PRO A 231 -9.23 -7.60 -17.30
C PRO A 231 -8.38 -7.95 -18.54
N GLU A 232 -9.05 -8.22 -19.66
CA GLU A 232 -8.39 -8.44 -20.96
C GLU A 232 -7.51 -7.26 -21.40
N ASP A 233 -7.93 -6.02 -21.12
CA ASP A 233 -7.14 -4.79 -21.28
C ASP A 233 -7.16 -3.99 -19.98
N SER A 234 -6.00 -3.63 -19.43
CA SER A 234 -5.90 -2.83 -18.21
C SER A 234 -6.62 -1.48 -18.27
N ARG A 235 -6.88 -0.96 -19.48
CA ARG A 235 -7.55 0.31 -19.75
C ARG A 235 -9.07 0.17 -19.84
N GLU A 236 -9.58 -1.05 -19.94
CA GLU A 236 -11.00 -1.39 -20.05
C GLU A 236 -11.40 -2.25 -18.84
N PRO A 237 -11.95 -1.64 -17.77
CA PRO A 237 -12.30 -2.38 -16.57
C PRO A 237 -13.39 -3.41 -16.85
N GLU A 238 -13.15 -4.65 -16.47
CA GLU A 238 -14.20 -5.68 -16.40
C GLU A 238 -14.98 -5.52 -15.10
N MET A 239 -16.16 -4.90 -15.20
CA MET A 239 -17.05 -4.67 -14.07
C MET A 239 -17.81 -5.95 -13.71
N TYR A 240 -17.88 -6.29 -12.43
CA TYR A 240 -18.79 -7.32 -11.93
C TYR A 240 -20.18 -6.73 -11.65
N GLU A 241 -20.26 -5.74 -10.76
CA GLU A 241 -21.52 -5.11 -10.37
C GLU A 241 -21.30 -3.71 -9.77
N SER A 242 -22.35 -2.89 -9.75
CA SER A 242 -22.40 -1.57 -9.11
C SER A 242 -23.62 -1.45 -8.21
N VAL A 243 -23.39 -1.32 -6.91
CA VAL A 243 -24.44 -1.26 -5.87
C VAL A 243 -24.63 0.17 -5.38
N ASP A 244 -25.88 0.63 -5.26
CA ASP A 244 -26.22 1.88 -4.57
C ASP A 244 -25.97 1.75 -3.07
N ILE A 245 -25.22 2.70 -2.49
CA ILE A 245 -24.90 2.73 -1.06
C ILE A 245 -25.35 4.04 -0.42
N SER A 246 -25.44 4.04 0.92
CA SER A 246 -25.75 5.24 1.69
C SER A 246 -24.71 6.36 1.44
N GLU A 247 -25.16 7.60 1.60
CA GLU A 247 -24.26 8.76 1.58
C GLU A 247 -23.18 8.62 2.65
N ASN A 248 -21.94 9.03 2.34
CA ASN A 248 -20.78 8.92 3.23
C ASN A 248 -20.36 7.49 3.63
N ALA A 249 -20.96 6.44 3.05
CA ALA A 249 -20.47 5.09 3.28
C ALA A 249 -19.11 4.87 2.60
N TYR A 250 -18.20 4.17 3.28
CA TYR A 250 -16.83 3.93 2.81
C TYR A 250 -16.40 2.48 3.06
N LEU A 251 -15.42 2.01 2.29
CA LEU A 251 -14.90 0.65 2.42
C LEU A 251 -14.23 0.45 3.79
N VAL A 252 -14.50 -0.70 4.39
CA VAL A 252 -13.78 -1.18 5.59
C VAL A 252 -13.10 -2.52 5.37
N ALA A 253 -13.53 -3.32 4.38
CA ALA A 253 -12.83 -4.54 4.00
C ALA A 253 -13.15 -5.01 2.58
N VAL A 254 -12.28 -5.88 2.06
CA VAL A 254 -12.48 -6.64 0.83
C VAL A 254 -12.03 -8.08 1.04
N SER A 255 -12.79 -9.03 0.49
CA SER A 255 -12.50 -10.47 0.46
C SER A 255 -12.19 -10.89 -0.97
N GLN A 256 -12.16 -12.20 -1.25
CA GLN A 256 -11.98 -12.69 -2.62
C GLN A 256 -13.20 -12.40 -3.51
N ASP A 257 -14.41 -12.36 -2.94
CA ASP A 257 -15.67 -12.29 -3.71
C ASP A 257 -16.68 -11.27 -3.15
N ALA A 258 -16.29 -10.45 -2.18
CA ALA A 258 -17.18 -9.50 -1.50
C ALA A 258 -16.43 -8.30 -0.94
N ALA A 259 -17.13 -7.18 -0.71
CA ALA A 259 -16.61 -6.01 -0.02
C ALA A 259 -17.59 -5.52 1.05
N ALA A 260 -17.03 -4.97 2.13
CA ALA A 260 -17.79 -4.42 3.24
C ALA A 260 -17.62 -2.90 3.29
N ILE A 261 -18.74 -2.21 3.45
CA ILE A 261 -18.82 -0.77 3.67
C ILE A 261 -19.35 -0.48 5.06
N TYR A 262 -18.82 0.53 5.73
CA TYR A 262 -19.46 1.09 6.92
C TYR A 262 -20.37 2.25 6.51
N ASP A 263 -21.60 2.22 7.01
CA ASP A 263 -22.60 3.29 6.87
C ASP A 263 -22.67 4.10 8.18
N PRO A 264 -22.18 5.36 8.17
CA PRO A 264 -22.18 6.22 9.35
C PRO A 264 -23.58 6.55 9.90
N ASP A 265 -24.61 6.57 9.06
CA ASP A 265 -25.96 6.96 9.48
C ASP A 265 -26.68 5.82 10.20
N SER A 266 -26.44 4.58 9.76
CA SER A 266 -27.05 3.40 10.38
C SER A 266 -26.15 2.67 11.38
N HIS A 267 -24.88 3.07 11.49
CA HIS A 267 -23.84 2.42 12.31
C HIS A 267 -23.70 0.92 12.00
N LYS A 268 -23.77 0.58 10.71
CA LYS A 268 -23.71 -0.80 10.22
C LYS A 268 -22.56 -0.99 9.26
N VAL A 269 -21.86 -2.10 9.44
CA VAL A 269 -21.02 -2.68 8.38
C VAL A 269 -21.90 -3.57 7.52
N ARG A 270 -22.07 -3.23 6.25
CA ARG A 270 -22.82 -4.00 5.25
C ARG A 270 -21.87 -4.63 4.28
N THR A 271 -22.08 -5.91 3.98
CA THR A 271 -21.29 -6.63 2.99
C THR A 271 -22.12 -6.96 1.77
N TYR A 272 -21.56 -6.71 0.60
CA TYR A 272 -22.10 -7.12 -0.68
C TYR A 272 -21.13 -8.08 -1.36
N ASP A 273 -21.64 -9.15 -1.96
CA ASP A 273 -20.82 -9.94 -2.89
C ASP A 273 -20.60 -9.18 -4.20
N LYS A 274 -19.67 -9.69 -5.02
CA LYS A 274 -19.33 -9.10 -6.32
C LYS A 274 -20.47 -9.14 -7.33
N ASP A 275 -21.52 -9.94 -7.08
CA ASP A 275 -22.76 -10.00 -7.87
C ASP A 275 -23.81 -9.01 -7.33
N GLY A 276 -23.46 -8.17 -6.35
CA GLY A 276 -24.29 -7.12 -5.77
C GLY A 276 -25.30 -7.56 -4.71
N ASN A 277 -25.27 -8.82 -4.26
CA ASN A 277 -26.21 -9.31 -3.26
C ASN A 277 -25.76 -8.95 -1.83
N ASP A 278 -26.71 -8.54 -0.98
CA ASP A 278 -26.49 -8.41 0.45
C ASP A 278 -26.06 -9.76 1.07
N LEU A 279 -24.86 -9.79 1.65
CA LEU A 279 -24.36 -10.96 2.38
C LEU A 279 -24.54 -10.82 3.89
N ALA A 280 -24.21 -9.67 4.45
CA ALA A 280 -24.18 -9.50 5.90
C ALA A 280 -24.46 -8.05 6.29
N ALA A 281 -24.99 -7.86 7.48
CA ALA A 281 -25.11 -6.57 8.12
C ALA A 281 -24.80 -6.73 9.60
N SER A 282 -23.78 -6.02 10.08
CA SER A 282 -23.32 -6.07 11.47
C SER A 282 -23.46 -4.68 12.10
N GLU A 283 -24.17 -4.59 13.21
CA GLU A 283 -24.24 -3.37 14.00
C GLU A 283 -22.95 -3.21 14.81
N ILE A 284 -22.36 -2.02 14.76
CA ILE A 284 -21.12 -1.70 15.49
C ILE A 284 -21.26 -0.37 16.24
N PRO A 285 -20.40 -0.09 17.23
CA PRO A 285 -20.29 1.25 17.77
C PRO A 285 -20.01 2.29 16.68
N PRO A 286 -20.50 3.54 16.83
CA PRO A 286 -20.24 4.59 15.85
C PRO A 286 -18.75 4.84 15.66
N LEU A 287 -18.32 4.87 14.40
CA LEU A 287 -17.00 5.31 13.97
C LEU A 287 -17.01 6.82 13.67
N GLN A 288 -15.87 7.48 13.81
CA GLN A 288 -15.74 8.94 13.63
C GLN A 288 -15.45 9.33 12.18
N GLY A 289 -15.00 8.38 11.37
CA GLY A 289 -14.61 8.55 9.98
C GLY A 289 -13.09 8.41 9.78
N PRO A 290 -12.65 7.90 8.62
CA PRO A 290 -11.25 7.71 8.31
C PRO A 290 -10.54 9.04 8.04
N GLN A 291 -9.21 9.01 8.11
CA GLN A 291 -8.40 10.12 7.62
C GLN A 291 -8.57 10.26 6.11
N LYS A 292 -8.57 11.50 5.61
CA LYS A 292 -8.68 11.79 4.18
C LYS A 292 -7.39 12.37 3.61
N VAL A 293 -7.04 11.90 2.42
CA VAL A 293 -6.02 12.48 1.54
C VAL A 293 -6.72 13.36 0.51
N ASP A 294 -6.18 14.57 0.31
CA ASP A 294 -6.80 15.61 -0.54
C ASP A 294 -8.27 15.92 -0.20
N GLN A 295 -8.67 15.71 1.06
CA GLN A 295 -10.04 15.90 1.57
C GLN A 295 -11.13 15.04 0.89
N LEU A 296 -10.77 14.18 -0.05
CA LEU A 296 -11.72 13.42 -0.87
C LEU A 296 -11.57 11.91 -0.68
N VAL A 297 -10.33 11.42 -0.53
CA VAL A 297 -10.03 9.99 -0.55
C VAL A 297 -9.74 9.48 0.86
N ASP A 298 -10.49 8.49 1.30
CA ASP A 298 -10.32 7.84 2.59
C ASP A 298 -9.08 6.95 2.60
N VAL A 299 -8.28 7.10 3.66
CA VAL A 299 -7.16 6.21 3.97
C VAL A 299 -7.71 5.04 4.77
N ILE A 300 -7.94 3.92 4.09
CA ILE A 300 -8.47 2.73 4.74
C ILE A 300 -7.33 1.90 5.33
N THR A 301 -7.27 1.83 6.66
CA THR A 301 -6.25 1.07 7.38
C THR A 301 -6.74 -0.34 7.68
N VAL A 302 -6.39 -1.28 6.80
CA VAL A 302 -6.68 -2.71 6.94
C VAL A 302 -5.42 -3.54 7.15
N ALA A 303 -5.59 -4.73 7.73
CA ALA A 303 -4.57 -5.77 7.72
C ALA A 303 -5.18 -7.18 7.64
N ASP A 304 -4.38 -8.10 7.10
CA ASP A 304 -4.75 -9.48 6.84
C ASP A 304 -4.25 -10.39 7.97
N LEU A 305 -5.18 -11.10 8.61
CA LEU A 305 -4.87 -12.17 9.57
C LEU A 305 -5.20 -13.54 8.94
N PRO A 306 -4.67 -14.66 9.48
CA PRO A 306 -4.93 -16.00 8.94
C PRO A 306 -6.41 -16.36 8.83
N HIS A 307 -7.23 -15.86 9.76
CA HIS A 307 -8.66 -16.19 9.86
C HIS A 307 -9.56 -14.96 9.95
N HIS A 308 -9.01 -13.76 9.78
CA HIS A 308 -9.75 -12.51 9.94
C HIS A 308 -9.17 -11.40 9.06
N MET A 309 -10.02 -10.45 8.72
CA MET A 309 -9.65 -9.14 8.20
C MET A 309 -9.79 -8.13 9.34
N THR A 310 -8.88 -7.17 9.40
CA THR A 310 -8.99 -6.08 10.37
C THR A 310 -9.19 -4.76 9.67
N TYR A 311 -10.00 -3.91 10.30
CA TYR A 311 -10.10 -2.49 9.97
C TYR A 311 -9.93 -1.69 11.24
N HIS A 312 -9.01 -0.74 11.22
CA HIS A 312 -8.78 0.15 12.33
C HIS A 312 -9.25 1.56 11.99
N GLU A 313 -9.93 2.21 12.93
CA GLU A 313 -10.22 3.64 12.86
C GLU A 313 -10.21 4.24 14.27
N ASN A 314 -9.39 5.28 14.47
CA ASN A 314 -9.25 5.99 15.74
C ASN A 314 -8.90 5.07 16.92
N ASP A 315 -9.89 4.70 17.73
CA ASP A 315 -9.76 3.81 18.90
C ASP A 315 -10.42 2.45 18.71
N SER A 316 -10.93 2.17 17.51
CA SER A 316 -11.77 1.02 17.19
C SER A 316 -11.06 0.09 16.21
N LEU A 317 -10.94 -1.19 16.59
CA LEU A 317 -10.44 -2.26 15.75
C LEU A 317 -11.54 -3.30 15.50
N LEU A 318 -12.00 -3.37 14.26
CA LEU A 318 -12.99 -4.33 13.81
C LEU A 318 -12.29 -5.60 13.34
N LEU A 319 -12.85 -6.74 13.72
CA LEU A 319 -12.52 -8.06 13.17
C LEU A 319 -13.67 -8.52 12.29
N MET A 320 -13.35 -8.95 11.08
CA MET A 320 -14.30 -9.47 10.10
C MET A 320 -13.85 -10.85 9.63
N GLU A 321 -14.79 -11.80 9.53
CA GLU A 321 -14.45 -13.11 8.96
C GLU A 321 -14.18 -13.02 7.45
N PRO A 322 -13.27 -13.83 6.87
CA PRO A 322 -12.68 -13.53 5.56
C PRO A 322 -13.61 -13.74 4.36
N SER A 323 -14.73 -14.45 4.50
CA SER A 323 -15.59 -14.84 3.38
C SER A 323 -16.79 -13.91 3.18
N ARG A 324 -17.60 -13.67 4.21
CA ARG A 324 -18.76 -12.76 4.14
C ARG A 324 -18.50 -11.43 4.85
N LEU A 325 -17.29 -11.21 5.36
CA LEU A 325 -16.88 -9.97 6.04
C LEU A 325 -17.85 -9.56 7.16
N SER A 326 -18.51 -10.54 7.80
CA SER A 326 -19.35 -10.27 8.95
C SER A 326 -18.45 -9.83 10.11
N VAL A 327 -18.82 -8.76 10.82
CA VAL A 327 -18.04 -8.29 11.97
C VAL A 327 -18.20 -9.33 13.08
N THR A 328 -17.10 -10.00 13.41
CA THR A 328 -17.04 -11.00 14.47
C THR A 328 -16.66 -10.39 15.80
N GLY A 329 -15.92 -9.28 15.81
CA GLY A 329 -15.47 -8.61 17.03
C GLY A 329 -15.16 -7.13 16.84
N VAL A 330 -15.24 -6.36 17.94
CA VAL A 330 -14.84 -4.95 17.99
C VAL A 330 -14.03 -4.74 19.27
N PHE A 331 -12.78 -4.31 19.12
CA PHE A 331 -11.90 -3.95 20.22
C PHE A 331 -11.77 -2.42 20.31
N GLN A 332 -12.19 -1.86 21.45
CA GLN A 332 -12.05 -0.43 21.75
C GLN A 332 -10.70 -0.17 22.45
N GLY A 333 -10.14 1.02 22.28
CA GLY A 333 -8.81 1.39 22.78
C GLY A 333 -7.65 0.80 21.98
N ALA A 334 -7.91 0.28 20.78
CA ALA A 334 -6.87 -0.12 19.85
C ALA A 334 -6.22 1.11 19.21
N LEU A 335 -4.92 1.05 18.93
CA LEU A 335 -4.17 2.14 18.30
C LEU A 335 -3.77 1.84 16.84
N GLY A 336 -4.10 0.64 16.34
CA GLY A 336 -3.78 0.18 14.99
C GLY A 336 -4.41 -1.18 14.66
N THR A 337 -4.15 -1.68 13.45
CA THR A 337 -4.72 -2.92 12.88
C THR A 337 -4.25 -4.20 13.57
N GLY A 338 -3.04 -4.18 14.15
CA GLY A 338 -2.42 -5.35 14.76
C GLY A 338 -1.94 -6.39 13.73
N PHE A 339 -1.39 -7.50 14.25
CA PHE A 339 -0.89 -8.64 13.48
C PHE A 339 -1.08 -9.94 14.27
N PRO A 340 -0.99 -11.12 13.61
CA PRO A 340 -1.21 -12.41 14.25
C PRO A 340 0.10 -12.96 14.87
N ALA A 341 0.03 -13.50 16.08
CA ALA A 341 1.09 -14.37 16.63
C ALA A 341 0.45 -15.66 17.16
N GLY A 342 0.66 -16.77 16.45
CA GLY A 342 -0.05 -18.02 16.69
C GLY A 342 -1.56 -17.86 16.47
N GLU A 343 -2.36 -18.21 17.48
CA GLU A 343 -3.82 -18.10 17.47
C GLU A 343 -4.32 -16.80 18.16
N ARG A 344 -3.49 -15.77 18.22
CA ARG A 344 -3.82 -14.51 18.90
C ARG A 344 -3.58 -13.31 18.00
N LEU A 345 -4.43 -12.30 18.18
CA LEU A 345 -4.23 -10.96 17.65
C LEU A 345 -3.41 -10.14 18.63
N LEU A 346 -2.31 -9.56 18.16
CA LEU A 346 -1.56 -8.55 18.88
C LEU A 346 -1.88 -7.19 18.28
N TYR A 347 -2.33 -6.24 19.10
CA TYR A 347 -2.52 -4.85 18.68
C TYR A 347 -2.02 -3.89 19.75
N ALA A 348 -1.58 -2.70 19.33
CA ALA A 348 -1.16 -1.67 20.28
C ALA A 348 -2.37 -1.07 21.00
N SER A 349 -2.21 -0.85 22.30
CA SER A 349 -3.15 -0.18 23.21
C SER A 349 -2.42 0.92 23.97
N ASP A 350 -3.12 1.77 24.72
CA ASP A 350 -2.54 2.86 25.52
C ASP A 350 -1.40 2.42 26.48
N THR A 351 -1.51 1.23 27.06
CA THR A 351 -0.66 0.71 28.13
C THR A 351 0.33 -0.36 27.66
N GLY A 352 0.23 -0.80 26.41
CA GLY A 352 1.12 -1.82 25.87
C GLY A 352 0.64 -2.47 24.59
N ILE A 353 0.92 -3.77 24.45
CA ILE A 353 0.44 -4.62 23.35
C ILE A 353 -0.62 -5.56 23.91
N ALA A 354 -1.86 -5.37 23.50
CA ALA A 354 -2.96 -6.23 23.87
C ALA A 354 -2.84 -7.56 23.10
N VAL A 355 -3.04 -8.66 23.82
CA VAL A 355 -3.12 -10.02 23.27
C VAL A 355 -4.57 -10.44 23.34
N ALA A 356 -5.23 -10.49 22.19
CA ALA A 356 -6.63 -10.86 22.08
C ALA A 356 -6.81 -12.25 21.48
N ASN A 357 -7.72 -13.01 22.06
CA ASN A 357 -8.29 -14.20 21.46
C ASN A 357 -9.40 -13.77 20.50
N TRP A 358 -9.21 -14.05 19.21
CA TRP A 358 -10.17 -13.68 18.17
C TRP A 358 -11.37 -14.62 18.08
N ASP A 359 -11.36 -15.78 18.75
CA ASP A 359 -12.48 -16.73 18.72
C ASP A 359 -13.61 -16.31 19.66
N ASP A 360 -13.26 -15.73 20.81
CA ASP A 360 -14.23 -15.26 21.81
C ASP A 360 -14.17 -13.74 22.06
N ASN A 361 -13.36 -13.03 21.28
CA ASN A 361 -13.14 -11.58 21.30
C ASN A 361 -12.75 -11.03 22.67
N LYS A 362 -11.90 -11.74 23.41
CA LYS A 362 -11.39 -11.27 24.71
C LYS A 362 -9.93 -10.90 24.65
N VAL A 363 -9.60 -9.76 25.25
CA VAL A 363 -8.23 -9.42 25.61
C VAL A 363 -7.83 -10.31 26.78
N GLU A 364 -6.89 -11.22 26.56
CA GLU A 364 -6.40 -12.16 27.56
C GLU A 364 -5.35 -11.52 28.48
N THR A 365 -4.50 -10.67 27.90
CA THR A 365 -3.46 -9.94 28.62
C THR A 365 -3.02 -8.70 27.85
N ILE A 366 -2.32 -7.78 28.52
CA ILE A 366 -1.63 -6.65 27.90
C ILE A 366 -0.16 -6.75 28.31
N ILE A 367 0.73 -6.87 27.32
CA ILE A 367 2.17 -6.87 27.51
C ILE A 367 2.59 -5.40 27.65
N PRO A 368 3.11 -4.95 28.82
CA PRO A 368 3.41 -3.54 29.04
C PRO A 368 4.50 -3.03 28.09
N VAL A 369 4.29 -1.85 27.52
CA VAL A 369 5.28 -1.13 26.70
C VAL A 369 5.32 0.31 27.15
N ASP A 370 6.49 0.78 27.60
CA ASP A 370 6.69 2.20 27.90
C ASP A 370 6.94 2.97 26.60
N ARG A 371 5.96 3.79 26.18
CA ARG A 371 6.08 4.68 25.02
C ARG A 371 6.49 6.11 25.42
N GLY A 372 6.89 6.31 26.67
CA GLY A 372 7.15 7.62 27.24
C GLY A 372 5.92 8.52 27.14
N GLY A 373 6.08 9.71 26.57
CA GLY A 373 4.99 10.68 26.39
C GLY A 373 4.25 10.60 25.05
N TYR A 374 4.51 9.58 24.21
CA TYR A 374 3.87 9.47 22.91
C TYR A 374 2.39 9.10 23.04
N THR A 375 1.52 9.90 22.43
CA THR A 375 0.05 9.77 22.52
C THR A 375 -0.64 9.69 21.15
N GLY A 376 0.13 9.62 20.06
CA GLY A 376 -0.39 9.44 18.70
C GLY A 376 -0.75 7.98 18.39
N PRO A 377 -1.21 7.70 17.15
CA PRO A 377 -1.48 6.34 16.68
C PRO A 377 -0.23 5.46 16.72
N VAL A 378 -0.40 4.17 17.02
CA VAL A 378 0.68 3.20 17.07
C VAL A 378 0.26 1.96 16.28
N TYR A 379 0.85 1.78 15.11
CA TYR A 379 0.65 0.58 14.31
C TYR A 379 1.80 -0.37 14.55
N ILE A 380 1.47 -1.66 14.64
CA ILE A 380 2.46 -2.70 14.94
C ILE A 380 2.42 -3.81 13.91
N ASP A 381 3.58 -4.38 13.64
CA ASP A 381 3.79 -5.60 12.87
C ASP A 381 4.97 -6.37 13.48
N SER A 382 5.41 -7.46 12.85
CA SER A 382 6.55 -8.25 13.30
C SER A 382 7.58 -8.47 12.21
N ALA A 383 8.86 -8.44 12.59
CA ALA A 383 9.99 -8.76 11.74
C ALA A 383 10.78 -9.89 12.40
N GLY A 384 10.60 -11.13 11.93
CA GLY A 384 11.13 -12.31 12.62
C GLY A 384 10.60 -12.44 14.05
N THR A 385 11.51 -12.44 15.02
CA THR A 385 11.17 -12.56 16.45
C THR A 385 11.00 -11.21 17.15
N THR A 386 10.94 -10.09 16.43
CA THR A 386 10.72 -8.77 17.02
C THR A 386 9.33 -8.23 16.71
N ILE A 387 8.86 -7.31 17.56
CA ILE A 387 7.68 -6.48 17.28
C ILE A 387 8.17 -5.11 16.85
N VAL A 388 7.58 -4.56 15.79
CA VAL A 388 7.95 -3.29 15.20
C VAL A 388 6.79 -2.33 15.37
N GLU A 389 6.99 -1.25 16.13
CA GLU A 389 5.99 -0.19 16.27
C GLU A 389 6.35 1.01 15.38
N LYS A 390 5.38 1.51 14.60
CA LYS A 390 5.48 2.84 13.98
C LYS A 390 4.76 3.85 14.87
N ARG A 391 5.52 4.85 15.33
CA ARG A 391 5.10 5.93 16.24
C ARG A 391 5.35 7.28 15.55
N GLY A 392 4.44 7.68 14.67
CA GLY A 392 4.64 8.87 13.84
C GLY A 392 5.81 8.68 12.87
N GLU A 393 6.86 9.49 13.02
CA GLU A 393 8.06 9.45 12.15
C GLU A 393 9.19 8.56 12.71
N GLU A 394 8.89 7.66 13.64
CA GLU A 394 9.87 6.76 14.27
C GLU A 394 9.38 5.32 14.23
N ILE A 395 10.28 4.40 13.85
CA ILE A 395 10.12 2.96 14.07
C ILE A 395 10.85 2.59 15.37
N VAL A 396 10.14 1.88 16.25
CA VAL A 396 10.69 1.33 17.49
C VAL A 396 10.62 -0.19 17.42
N VAL A 397 11.77 -0.84 17.52
CA VAL A 397 11.87 -2.30 17.47
C VAL A 397 11.96 -2.85 18.88
N LEU A 398 11.09 -3.80 19.19
CA LEU A 398 10.97 -4.43 20.49
C LEU A 398 11.42 -5.89 20.38
N ASN A 399 12.44 -6.25 21.14
CA ASN A 399 12.86 -7.64 21.29
C ASN A 399 11.83 -8.41 22.11
N THR A 400 11.57 -9.64 21.69
CA THR A 400 10.70 -10.54 22.42
C THR A 400 11.51 -11.50 23.27
N ASN A 401 11.12 -11.65 24.54
CA ASN A 401 11.60 -12.75 25.38
C ASN A 401 10.56 -13.87 25.33
N LEU A 402 10.87 -14.91 24.55
CA LEU A 402 10.11 -16.15 24.52
C LEU A 402 10.51 -16.96 25.77
N SER A 403 9.54 -17.20 26.65
CA SER A 403 9.72 -18.00 27.88
C SER A 403 9.77 -19.50 27.58
#